data_AF-A0A1G1W463-F1
#
_entry.id   AF-A0A1G1W463-F1
#
_cell.length_a   1.000
_cell.length_b   1.000
_cell.length_c   1.000
_cell.angle_alpha   90.00
_cell.angle_beta   90.00
_cell.angle_gamma   90.00
#
_symmetry.space_group_name_H-M   'P 1'
#
loop_
_entity.id
_entity.type
_entity.pdbx_description
1 polymer ?
#
loop_
_entity_poly.entity_id
_entity_poly.type
_entity_poly.pdbx_seq_one_letter_code
_entity_poly.pdbx_strand_id
1 'polypeptide(L)'
;MAKAKQPEAHVVKPQIAIGKMAPTLTSAPNVVNGIVKDAAGYLLSSVIIVVKDKAGEPVRALKTNKIGQFAISTPLPNGIYMLELEAEGHNFDIVQIELEGEVLAPLEIRAND
;
A
#
# COMPACT_ATOMS: atom_id res chain seq x y z
N MET A 1 -13.94 29.35 -13.08
CA MET A 1 -14.07 28.25 -12.10
C MET A 1 -12.68 27.69 -11.87
N ALA A 2 -12.08 27.96 -10.71
CA ALA A 2 -10.73 27.49 -10.41
C ALA A 2 -10.77 25.98 -10.16
N LYS A 3 -10.04 25.19 -10.96
CA LYS A 3 -9.72 23.81 -10.60
C LYS A 3 -8.86 23.89 -9.34
N ALA A 4 -9.37 23.38 -8.22
CA ALA A 4 -8.55 23.19 -7.04
C ALA A 4 -7.36 22.30 -7.45
N LYS A 5 -6.13 22.80 -7.25
CA LYS A 5 -4.94 21.94 -7.30
C LYS A 5 -5.13 20.89 -6.22
N GLN A 6 -5.46 19.66 -6.61
CA GLN A 6 -5.22 18.52 -5.75
C GLN A 6 -3.73 18.60 -5.36
N PRO A 7 -3.38 18.46 -4.06
CA PRO A 7 -1.98 18.37 -3.70
C PRO A 7 -1.39 17.25 -4.56
N GLU A 8 -0.32 17.56 -5.31
CA GLU A 8 0.40 16.58 -6.13
C GLU A 8 1.00 15.57 -5.14
N ALA A 9 0.20 14.59 -4.75
CA ALA A 9 0.66 13.51 -3.90
C ALA A 9 1.78 12.80 -4.65
N HIS A 10 2.95 12.69 -4.03
CA HIS A 10 4.12 12.11 -4.67
C HIS A 10 3.84 10.62 -4.92
N VAL A 11 3.84 10.22 -6.19
CA VAL A 11 3.66 8.82 -6.59
C VAL A 11 5.02 8.15 -6.63
N VAL A 12 5.19 7.07 -5.88
CA VAL A 12 6.44 6.31 -5.76
C VAL A 12 6.27 4.86 -6.21
N LYS A 13 7.40 4.24 -6.56
CA LYS A 13 7.47 2.79 -6.80
C LYS A 13 7.47 2.02 -5.47
N PRO A 14 6.99 0.77 -5.44
CA PRO A 14 6.96 -0.03 -4.23
C PRO A 14 8.38 -0.32 -3.73
N GLN A 15 8.56 -0.26 -2.41
CA GLN A 15 9.73 -0.84 -1.75
C GLN A 15 9.40 -2.24 -1.25
N ILE A 16 10.38 -3.14 -1.24
CA ILE A 16 10.21 -4.52 -0.80
C ILE A 16 10.57 -4.63 0.67
N ALA A 17 9.72 -5.28 1.45
CA ALA A 17 9.99 -5.56 2.85
C ALA A 17 11.03 -6.68 2.98
N ILE A 18 12.12 -6.42 3.69
CA ILE A 18 13.23 -7.37 3.88
C ILE A 18 13.37 -7.76 5.36
N GLY A 19 13.57 -9.07 5.62
CA GLY A 19 13.91 -9.61 6.93
C GLY A 19 12.77 -10.33 7.64
N LYS A 20 13.01 -10.74 8.90
CA LYS A 20 12.09 -11.60 9.68
C LYS A 20 10.69 -11.02 9.91
N MET A 21 10.53 -9.70 9.76
CA MET A 21 9.25 -9.00 9.96
C MET A 21 8.45 -8.81 8.67
N ALA A 22 9.00 -9.28 7.53
CA ALA A 22 8.37 -9.31 6.23
C ALA A 22 8.01 -10.75 5.82
N PRO A 23 7.17 -11.48 6.58
CA PRO A 23 6.79 -12.81 6.18
C PRO A 23 6.06 -12.73 4.84
N THR A 24 6.37 -13.65 3.93
CA THR A 24 5.53 -13.90 2.76
C THR A 24 4.15 -14.31 3.26
N LEU A 25 3.19 -13.37 3.23
CA LEU A 25 1.84 -13.61 3.76
C LEU A 25 1.02 -14.54 2.85
N THR A 26 1.47 -14.70 1.61
CA THR A 26 0.76 -15.45 0.56
C THR A 26 1.71 -15.83 -0.56
N SER A 27 1.43 -16.95 -1.21
CA SER A 27 2.07 -17.38 -2.45
C SER A 27 1.12 -17.28 -3.66
N ALA A 28 -0.07 -16.69 -3.48
CA ALA A 28 -1.02 -16.51 -4.56
C ALA A 28 -0.65 -15.28 -5.43
N PRO A 29 -0.81 -15.37 -6.76
CA PRO A 29 -0.53 -14.25 -7.65
C PRO A 29 -1.48 -13.08 -7.41
N ASN A 30 -1.01 -11.87 -7.73
CA ASN A 30 -1.75 -10.61 -7.61
C ASN A 30 -2.36 -10.33 -6.23
N VAL A 31 -1.80 -10.91 -5.17
CA VAL A 31 -2.19 -10.57 -3.80
C VAL A 31 -1.26 -9.49 -3.26
N VAL A 32 -1.78 -8.27 -3.21
CA VAL A 32 -1.10 -7.12 -2.60
C VAL A 32 -1.01 -7.34 -1.10
N ASN A 33 0.21 -7.36 -0.58
CA ASN A 33 0.49 -7.64 0.83
C ASN A 33 1.77 -6.92 1.26
N GLY A 34 1.94 -6.70 2.57
CA GLY A 34 3.10 -5.96 3.07
C GLY A 34 3.02 -5.55 4.52
N ILE A 35 3.89 -4.61 4.89
CA ILE A 35 3.96 -3.95 6.19
C ILE A 35 4.00 -2.43 6.02
N VAL A 36 3.45 -1.72 7.02
CA VAL A 36 3.52 -0.26 7.11
C VAL A 36 4.34 0.13 8.34
N LYS A 37 5.19 1.14 8.18
CA LYS A 37 6.03 1.71 9.24
C LYS A 37 5.92 3.23 9.30
N ASP A 38 6.24 3.82 10.44
CA ASP A 38 6.51 5.25 10.55
C ASP A 38 7.91 5.59 9.99
N ALA A 39 8.27 6.87 9.98
CA ALA A 39 9.59 7.32 9.51
C ALA A 39 10.75 6.84 10.41
N ALA A 40 10.48 6.57 11.69
CA ALA A 40 11.45 6.01 12.62
C ALA A 40 11.64 4.48 12.44
N GLY A 41 10.79 3.84 11.62
CA GLY A 41 10.85 2.42 11.28
C GLY A 41 10.01 1.51 12.18
N TYR A 42 9.18 2.05 13.08
CA TYR A 42 8.25 1.27 13.90
C TYR A 42 7.02 0.87 13.10
N LEU A 43 6.48 -0.32 13.38
CA LEU A 43 5.29 -0.84 12.70
C LEU A 43 4.04 -0.03 13.06
N LEU A 44 3.26 0.33 12.05
CA LEU A 44 2.01 1.09 12.21
C LEU A 44 0.78 0.20 12.06
N SER A 45 0.07 0.02 13.17
CA SER A 45 -1.23 -0.64 13.19
C SER A 45 -2.37 0.30 12.79
N SER A 46 -3.49 -0.27 12.38
CA SER A 46 -4.73 0.47 12.10
C SER A 46 -4.63 1.52 10.97
N VAL A 47 -3.63 1.42 10.11
CA VAL A 47 -3.50 2.24 8.89
C VAL A 47 -4.54 1.77 7.88
N ILE A 48 -5.33 2.69 7.36
CA ILE A 48 -6.28 2.42 6.27
C ILE A 48 -5.53 2.52 4.95
N ILE A 49 -5.67 1.51 4.12
CA ILE A 49 -5.08 1.46 2.78
C ILE A 49 -6.23 1.39 1.79
N VAL A 50 -6.32 2.37 0.90
CA VAL A 50 -7.27 2.41 -0.20
C VAL A 50 -6.53 2.06 -1.48
N VAL A 51 -6.95 1.00 -2.14
CA VAL A 51 -6.42 0.61 -3.45
C VAL A 51 -7.34 1.17 -4.52
N LYS A 52 -6.79 2.00 -5.38
CA LYS A 52 -7.46 2.60 -6.53
C LYS A 52 -6.95 2.00 -7.83
N ASP A 53 -7.83 1.87 -8.81
CA ASP A 53 -7.43 1.50 -10.16
C ASP A 53 -6.78 2.68 -10.92
N LYS A 54 -6.40 2.44 -12.18
CA LYS A 54 -5.81 3.47 -13.05
C LYS A 54 -6.72 4.68 -13.31
N ALA A 55 -8.04 4.53 -13.17
CA ALA A 55 -8.98 5.64 -13.30
C ALA A 55 -9.09 6.47 -12.01
N GLY A 56 -8.48 6.01 -10.91
CA GLY A 56 -8.57 6.63 -9.59
C GLY A 56 -9.77 6.14 -8.77
N GLU A 57 -10.50 5.13 -9.25
CA GLU A 57 -11.67 4.61 -8.56
C GLU A 57 -11.25 3.61 -7.46
N PRO A 58 -11.76 3.76 -6.22
CA PRO A 58 -11.43 2.86 -5.13
C PRO A 58 -12.05 1.47 -5.37
N VAL A 59 -11.20 0.46 -5.52
CA VAL A 59 -11.62 -0.93 -5.76
C VAL A 59 -11.50 -1.83 -4.54
N ARG A 60 -10.66 -1.44 -3.56
CA ARG A 60 -10.50 -2.11 -2.26
C ARG A 60 -10.15 -1.10 -1.17
N ALA A 61 -10.53 -1.42 0.06
CA ALA A 61 -9.99 -0.81 1.26
C ALA A 61 -9.64 -1.91 2.26
N LEU A 62 -8.52 -1.76 2.96
CA LEU A 62 -8.08 -2.69 3.99
C LEU A 62 -7.39 -1.93 5.13
N LYS A 63 -7.22 -2.60 6.28
CA LYS A 63 -6.61 -2.01 7.46
C LYS A 63 -5.43 -2.87 7.93
N THR A 64 -4.33 -2.25 8.33
CA THR A 64 -3.21 -3.01 8.92
C THR A 64 -3.61 -3.62 10.26
N ASN A 65 -3.06 -4.80 10.57
CA ASN A 65 -3.29 -5.48 11.84
C ASN A 65 -2.42 -4.89 12.97
N LYS A 66 -2.46 -5.51 14.16
CA LYS A 66 -1.72 -5.04 15.36
C LYS A 66 -0.19 -4.98 15.20
N ILE A 67 0.37 -5.67 14.19
CA ILE A 67 1.81 -5.69 13.88
C ILE A 67 2.10 -5.03 12.53
N GLY A 68 1.23 -4.12 12.08
CA GLY A 68 1.42 -3.31 10.89
C GLY A 68 1.39 -4.06 9.56
N GLN A 69 0.98 -5.33 9.56
CA GLN A 69 0.85 -6.12 8.33
C GLN A 69 -0.49 -5.89 7.64
N PHE A 70 -0.50 -6.02 6.32
CA PHE A 70 -1.71 -6.01 5.51
C PHE A 70 -1.61 -7.04 4.39
N ALA A 71 -2.77 -7.55 3.97
CA ALA A 71 -2.92 -8.36 2.76
C ALA A 71 -4.35 -8.25 2.25
N ILE A 72 -4.53 -8.15 0.94
CA ILE A 72 -5.86 -8.28 0.34
C ILE A 72 -6.31 -9.75 0.41
N SER A 73 -7.59 -9.98 0.74
CA SER A 73 -8.11 -11.36 0.87
C SER A 73 -8.36 -12.05 -0.47
N THR A 74 -8.54 -11.27 -1.54
CA THR A 74 -8.81 -11.79 -2.90
C THR A 74 -7.83 -11.14 -3.88
N PRO A 75 -7.20 -11.91 -4.79
CA PRO A 75 -6.35 -11.36 -5.83
C PRO A 75 -7.06 -10.29 -6.65
N LEU A 76 -6.31 -9.26 -7.05
CA LEU A 76 -6.79 -8.30 -8.03
C LEU A 76 -6.52 -8.81 -9.46
N PRO A 77 -7.30 -8.35 -10.45
CA PRO A 77 -6.94 -8.55 -11.85
C PRO A 77 -5.58 -7.94 -12.19
N ASN A 78 -5.01 -8.32 -13.33
CA ASN A 78 -3.82 -7.66 -13.86
C ASN A 78 -4.13 -6.19 -14.15
N GLY A 79 -3.18 -5.30 -13.84
CA GLY A 79 -3.34 -3.88 -14.06
C GLY A 79 -2.45 -3.01 -13.17
N ILE A 80 -2.61 -1.70 -13.36
CA ILE A 80 -1.91 -0.67 -12.57
C ILE A 80 -2.85 -0.19 -11.47
N TYR A 81 -2.34 -0.12 -10.25
CA TYR A 81 -3.07 0.31 -9.07
C TYR A 81 -2.28 1.35 -8.28
N MET A 82 -3.00 2.19 -7.56
CA MET A 82 -2.45 3.15 -6.59
C MET A 82 -2.88 2.77 -5.19
N LEU A 83 -1.96 2.78 -4.25
CA LEU A 83 -2.23 2.59 -2.82
C LEU A 83 -2.12 3.95 -2.15
N GLU A 84 -3.23 4.42 -1.61
CA GLU A 84 -3.29 5.59 -0.73
C GLU A 84 -3.45 5.12 0.71
N LEU A 85 -2.72 5.75 1.63
CA LEU A 85 -2.71 5.36 3.04
C LEU A 85 -3.14 6.51 3.92
N GLU A 86 -3.96 6.19 4.93
CA GLU A 86 -4.43 7.13 5.94
C GLU A 86 -4.15 6.57 7.33
N ALA A 87 -3.46 7.37 8.15
CA ALA A 87 -3.27 7.13 9.56
C ALA A 87 -3.17 8.46 10.30
N GLU A 88 -3.67 8.51 11.53
CA GLU A 88 -3.63 9.73 12.33
C GLU A 88 -2.18 10.16 12.59
N GLY A 89 -1.87 11.42 12.27
CA GLY A 89 -0.54 12.00 12.51
C GLY A 89 0.54 11.62 11.50
N HIS A 90 0.25 10.77 10.51
CA HIS A 90 1.23 10.30 9.54
C HIS A 90 0.85 10.66 8.11
N ASN A 91 1.86 10.99 7.28
CA ASN A 91 1.69 11.25 5.86
C ASN A 91 2.45 10.21 5.05
N PHE A 92 1.85 9.73 3.95
CA PHE A 92 2.45 8.72 3.08
C PHE A 92 2.47 9.20 1.64
N ASP A 93 3.44 8.71 0.88
CA ASP A 93 3.43 8.78 -0.58
C ASP A 93 2.38 7.82 -1.16
N ILE A 94 1.89 8.11 -2.36
CA ILE A 94 1.04 7.18 -3.11
C ILE A 94 1.94 6.11 -3.72
N VAL A 95 1.69 4.84 -3.41
CA VAL A 95 2.48 3.74 -3.98
C VAL A 95 1.78 3.22 -5.22
N GLN A 96 2.41 3.33 -6.39
CA GLN A 96 1.90 2.72 -7.62
C GLN A 96 2.48 1.31 -7.78
N ILE A 97 1.62 0.33 -8.00
CA ILE A 97 2.02 -1.05 -8.30
C ILE A 97 1.45 -1.50 -9.66
N GLU A 98 2.11 -2.47 -10.25
CA GLU A 98 1.65 -3.17 -11.44
C GLU A 98 1.53 -4.67 -11.12
N LEU A 99 0.40 -5.26 -11.50
CA LEU A 99 0.08 -6.67 -11.27
C LEU A 99 -0.02 -7.39 -12.61
N GLU A 100 0.82 -8.41 -12.79
CA GLU A 100 0.97 -9.11 -14.08
C GLU A 100 0.61 -10.60 -14.00
N GLY A 101 -0.02 -11.04 -12.91
CA GLY A 101 -0.35 -12.45 -12.67
C GLY A 101 0.75 -13.20 -11.93
N GLU A 102 1.69 -12.47 -11.32
CA GLU A 102 2.81 -13.01 -10.57
C GLU A 102 2.63 -12.87 -9.05
N VAL A 103 3.40 -13.63 -8.30
CA VAL A 103 3.45 -13.51 -6.83
C VAL A 103 4.17 -12.22 -6.48
N LEU A 104 3.45 -11.32 -5.81
CA LEU A 104 4.03 -10.06 -5.35
C LEU A 104 4.80 -10.27 -4.04
N ALA A 105 6.07 -9.85 -4.03
CA ALA A 105 6.82 -9.79 -2.78
C ALA A 105 6.17 -8.79 -1.80
N PRO A 106 6.26 -9.02 -0.48
CA PRO A 106 5.65 -8.12 0.50
C PRO A 106 6.20 -6.70 0.36
N LEU A 107 5.28 -5.74 0.31
CA LEU A 107 5.62 -4.32 0.23
C LEU A 107 6.04 -3.79 1.59
N GLU A 108 6.98 -2.85 1.60
CA GLU A 108 7.22 -1.97 2.74
C GLU A 108 6.78 -0.55 2.36
N ILE A 109 5.93 0.04 3.18
CA ILE A 109 5.47 1.42 3.03
C ILE A 109 5.85 2.19 4.29
N ARG A 110 6.47 3.35 4.14
CA ARG A 110 6.92 4.20 5.26
C ARG A 110 6.25 5.56 5.22
N ALA A 111 5.97 6.10 6.41
CA ALA A 111 5.55 7.49 6.56
C ALA A 111 6.71 8.46 6.28
N ASN A 112 6.36 9.70 5.93
CA ASN A 112 7.29 10.75 5.50
C ASN A 112 7.61 11.79 6.61
N ASP A 113 6.80 11.83 7.66
CA ASP A 113 6.87 12.80 8.77
C ASP A 113 7.96 12.51 9.82
#